data_AF-A0A7R9II99-F1
#
_entry.id   AF-A0A7R9II99-F1
#
_cell.length_a   1.000
_cell.length_b   1.000
_cell.length_c   1.000
_cell.angle_alpha   90.00
_cell.angle_beta   90.00
_cell.angle_gamma   90.00
#
_symmetry.space_group_name_H-M   'P 1'
#
loop_
_entity.id
_entity.type
_entity.pdbx_description
1 polymer ?
#
loop_
_entity_poly.entity_id
_entity_poly.type
_entity_poly.pdbx_seq_one_letter_code
_entity_poly.pdbx_strand_id
1 'polypeptide(L)'
;MCGPCGTFRPCGTNPVGAYLYSVILSPRDNTQEHTEKMCTSYLGVHSSVKKEKNTMWSATCSHSFTVVIIIYPGREVMAYQLETNDDDDDDDDDDDDDDDMVLSSAQNRLLVKNGKIVNEDGIIDGDVYIEDGIIKQVGRNLIIPGGTRIIDARGKYVIPGGIDPHTHFQLELMGETSVDDFYQGTKAALAGGTTMIIDFVIPKKGESLLEAYERWRQMAEEKVCCDYALHVAITSWSEKVKEEMALLCKEHGVNSFKVFMAYKDMLMLRDGDIYQVFDKCRELGAIALVHAENGDIIVEDISNKTHYEPHPNADEPAEDNAAMNEDRRTASVDNTNDVNGNAKCVNAKKLLASGVTGPEGHPLSRPEEVEAEAVYRACVIAKQ
;
A
#
# COMPACT_ATOMS: atom_id res chain seq x y z
N MET A 1 55.51 17.27 21.25
CA MET A 1 54.55 17.71 22.29
C MET A 1 53.21 17.09 21.92
N CYS A 2 52.94 15.89 22.45
CA CYS A 2 51.99 15.63 23.54
C CYS A 2 50.52 15.88 23.14
N GLY A 3 49.74 14.79 23.04
CA GLY A 3 48.28 14.74 22.83
C GLY A 3 47.49 15.06 24.13
N PRO A 4 46.40 14.34 24.48
CA PRO A 4 45.56 13.40 23.72
C PRO A 4 44.02 13.60 23.99
N CYS A 5 43.21 12.60 23.59
CA CYS A 5 41.88 12.24 24.11
C CYS A 5 40.62 12.88 23.49
N GLY A 6 39.88 12.05 22.74
CA GLY A 6 38.51 12.29 22.29
C GLY A 6 37.97 11.06 21.56
N THR A 7 38.00 9.90 22.21
CA THR A 7 37.37 8.66 21.74
C THR A 7 35.85 8.84 21.66
N PHE A 8 35.28 8.82 20.45
CA PHE A 8 33.85 8.61 20.28
C PHE A 8 33.52 7.16 20.67
N ARG A 9 32.74 6.99 21.73
CA ARG A 9 32.15 5.69 22.08
C ARG A 9 31.06 5.36 21.06
N PRO A 10 31.03 4.13 20.52
CA PRO A 10 29.81 3.58 19.93
C PRO A 10 28.86 3.23 21.08
N CYS A 11 27.69 3.85 21.12
CA CYS A 11 26.57 3.27 21.85
C CYS A 11 26.14 2.00 21.09
N GLY A 12 26.61 0.84 21.56
CA GLY A 12 25.83 -0.40 21.43
C GLY A 12 24.52 -0.21 22.17
N THR A 13 23.40 -0.75 21.70
CA THR A 13 23.17 -2.20 21.61
C THR A 13 22.27 -2.59 20.44
N ASN A 14 22.71 -3.62 19.70
CA ASN A 14 22.00 -4.55 18.81
C ASN A 14 20.95 -4.01 17.81
N PRO A 15 21.20 -4.13 16.49
CA PRO A 15 20.11 -4.29 15.54
C PRO A 15 19.62 -5.73 15.68
N VAL A 16 18.64 -5.98 16.54
CA VAL A 16 17.81 -7.17 16.35
C VAL A 16 16.89 -6.81 15.20
N GLY A 17 17.36 -7.03 13.97
CA GLY A 17 16.46 -7.14 12.82
C GLY A 17 15.57 -8.33 13.09
N ALA A 18 14.43 -8.08 13.72
CA ALA A 18 13.35 -9.06 13.79
C ALA A 18 12.81 -9.17 12.37
N TYR A 19 13.37 -10.09 11.60
CA TYR A 19 12.73 -10.52 10.38
C TYR A 19 11.46 -11.27 10.80
N LEU A 20 10.29 -10.67 10.55
CA LEU A 20 9.03 -11.38 10.63
C LEU A 20 9.02 -12.42 9.50
N TYR A 21 8.99 -13.71 9.86
CA TYR A 21 8.63 -14.74 8.89
C TYR A 21 7.31 -15.34 9.31
N SER A 22 6.39 -15.34 8.36
CA SER A 22 5.19 -16.14 8.41
C SER A 22 5.33 -17.19 7.33
N VAL A 23 5.20 -18.45 7.71
CA VAL A 23 5.51 -19.56 6.81
C VAL A 23 4.30 -19.77 5.91
N ILE A 24 4.50 -19.53 4.62
CA ILE A 24 3.51 -19.80 3.58
C ILE A 24 3.93 -21.06 2.82
N LEU A 25 3.09 -22.09 2.85
CA LEU A 25 3.31 -23.31 2.07
C LEU A 25 2.72 -23.15 0.66
N SER A 26 3.56 -22.82 -0.32
CA SER A 26 3.12 -22.72 -1.74
C SER A 26 3.23 -24.06 -2.50
N PRO A 27 2.22 -24.47 -3.31
CA PRO A 27 2.28 -25.68 -4.12
C PRO A 27 3.22 -25.58 -5.33
N ARG A 28 3.56 -26.77 -5.87
CA ARG A 28 4.67 -27.04 -6.81
C ARG A 28 4.43 -26.57 -8.26
N ASP A 29 3.21 -26.12 -8.60
CA ASP A 29 2.79 -25.93 -9.99
C ASP A 29 2.77 -24.48 -10.48
N ASN A 30 3.24 -23.51 -9.68
CA ASN A 30 3.57 -22.21 -10.23
C ASN A 30 4.90 -22.31 -10.98
N THR A 31 4.81 -22.37 -12.30
CA THR A 31 5.94 -22.25 -13.21
C THR A 31 6.79 -21.04 -12.81
N GLN A 32 8.11 -21.20 -12.86
CA GLN A 32 9.15 -20.22 -12.55
C GLN A 32 8.84 -18.76 -12.98
N GLU A 33 8.08 -18.59 -14.07
CA GLU A 33 7.59 -17.31 -14.59
C GLU A 33 6.61 -16.55 -13.66
N HIS A 34 5.84 -17.24 -12.81
CA HIS A 34 4.87 -16.62 -11.89
C HIS A 34 5.54 -16.04 -10.65
N THR A 35 6.56 -16.72 -10.13
CA THR A 35 7.40 -16.25 -9.02
C THR A 35 8.30 -15.09 -9.48
N GLU A 36 8.84 -15.15 -10.70
CA GLU A 36 9.58 -14.03 -11.30
C GLU A 36 8.69 -12.80 -11.54
N LYS A 37 7.42 -12.98 -11.95
CA LYS A 37 6.47 -11.86 -12.08
C LYS A 37 6.10 -11.21 -10.75
N MET A 38 5.93 -12.00 -9.67
CA MET A 38 5.77 -11.46 -8.32
C MET A 38 7.00 -10.66 -7.86
N CYS A 39 8.21 -11.12 -8.14
CA CYS A 39 9.42 -10.33 -7.82
C CYS A 39 9.58 -9.09 -8.71
N THR A 40 9.15 -9.15 -9.98
CA THR A 40 9.35 -8.05 -10.95
C THR A 40 8.34 -6.90 -10.75
N SER A 41 7.12 -7.18 -10.28
CA SER A 41 6.16 -6.13 -9.89
C SER A 41 6.57 -5.39 -8.61
N TYR A 42 7.46 -5.97 -7.79
CA TYR A 42 7.94 -5.38 -6.54
C TYR A 42 9.24 -4.55 -6.67
N LEU A 43 9.97 -4.62 -7.80
CA LEU A 43 11.29 -3.98 -7.93
C LEU A 43 11.55 -3.17 -9.20
N GLY A 44 10.56 -2.94 -10.07
CA GLY A 44 10.66 -1.87 -11.08
C GLY A 44 11.92 -1.88 -11.94
N VAL A 45 12.27 -3.00 -12.58
CA VAL A 45 13.28 -3.03 -13.66
C VAL A 45 12.78 -3.85 -14.83
N HIS A 46 12.53 -3.18 -15.96
CA HIS A 46 12.19 -3.82 -17.23
C HIS A 46 13.38 -4.57 -17.83
N SER A 47 13.18 -5.83 -18.21
CA SER A 47 13.88 -6.39 -19.38
C SER A 47 12.87 -7.15 -20.25
N SER A 48 12.99 -6.94 -21.56
CA SER A 48 12.01 -7.34 -22.58
C SER A 48 12.18 -8.78 -23.03
N VAL A 49 11.13 -9.60 -22.99
CA VAL A 49 11.05 -10.84 -23.78
C VAL A 49 9.64 -11.01 -24.37
N LYS A 50 9.57 -11.04 -25.70
CA LYS A 50 8.36 -11.38 -26.47
C LYS A 50 8.31 -12.90 -26.71
N LYS A 51 7.13 -13.53 -26.52
CA LYS A 51 6.57 -14.48 -27.49
C LYS A 51 5.07 -14.74 -27.30
N GLU A 52 4.43 -14.95 -28.45
CA GLU A 52 2.99 -15.01 -28.74
C GLU A 52 2.26 -16.34 -28.45
N LYS A 53 0.92 -16.20 -28.27
CA LYS A 53 -0.24 -17.05 -28.68
C LYS A 53 -0.86 -18.09 -27.73
N ASN A 54 -2.16 -17.85 -27.46
CA ASN A 54 -3.34 -18.73 -27.25
C ASN A 54 -3.15 -20.00 -26.40
N THR A 55 -3.97 -20.33 -25.39
CA THR A 55 -5.41 -20.66 -25.50
C THR A 55 -5.99 -20.86 -24.09
N MET A 56 -7.27 -20.52 -23.91
CA MET A 56 -8.09 -20.72 -22.71
C MET A 56 -8.15 -22.19 -22.24
N TRP A 57 -8.00 -22.42 -20.93
CA TRP A 57 -8.42 -23.65 -20.26
C TRP A 57 -9.06 -23.32 -18.91
N SER A 58 -10.27 -23.80 -18.68
CA SER A 58 -10.86 -23.89 -17.34
C SER A 58 -10.24 -25.06 -16.60
N ALA A 59 -9.91 -24.90 -15.33
CA ALA A 59 -9.59 -26.01 -14.44
C ALA A 59 -10.32 -25.79 -13.11
N THR A 60 -11.32 -26.64 -12.87
CA THR A 60 -11.79 -26.99 -11.53
C THR A 60 -10.61 -27.65 -10.79
N CYS A 61 -10.19 -27.08 -9.67
CA CYS A 61 -9.12 -27.66 -8.86
C CYS A 61 -9.66 -28.14 -7.51
N SER A 62 -9.58 -29.45 -7.33
CA SER A 62 -9.81 -30.20 -6.11
C SER A 62 -8.73 -29.91 -5.07
N HIS A 63 -9.14 -29.51 -3.87
CA HIS A 63 -8.42 -29.58 -2.59
C HIS A 63 -6.94 -29.12 -2.60
N SER A 64 -6.71 -27.86 -2.21
CA SER A 64 -5.40 -27.34 -1.83
C SER A 64 -5.56 -26.48 -0.58
N PHE A 65 -5.01 -26.95 0.54
CA PHE A 65 -5.00 -26.21 1.81
C PHE A 65 -3.77 -25.32 1.85
N THR A 66 -3.97 -24.01 2.01
CA THR A 66 -2.93 -23.06 2.37
C THR A 66 -2.79 -23.10 3.89
N VAL A 67 -1.63 -23.51 4.40
CA VAL A 67 -1.28 -23.31 5.81
C VAL A 67 -0.48 -22.03 5.87
N VAL A 68 -1.11 -20.96 6.36
CA VAL A 68 -0.43 -19.73 6.73
C VAL A 68 -0.22 -19.78 8.22
N ILE A 69 1.04 -19.92 8.62
CA ILE A 69 1.39 -19.92 10.04
C ILE A 69 1.69 -18.50 10.43
N ILE A 70 0.85 -18.01 11.33
CA ILE A 70 0.91 -16.67 11.87
C ILE A 70 1.08 -16.84 13.37
N ILE A 71 2.06 -16.16 13.94
CA ILE A 71 2.34 -16.24 15.37
C ILE A 71 2.31 -14.81 15.90
N TYR A 72 1.27 -14.48 16.67
CA TYR A 72 1.20 -13.23 17.43
C TYR A 72 1.81 -13.42 18.81
N PRO A 73 2.56 -12.43 19.31
CA PRO A 73 2.73 -12.28 20.74
C PRO A 73 1.47 -11.63 21.34
N GLY A 74 0.71 -12.39 22.13
CA GLY A 74 -0.21 -11.81 23.12
C GLY A 74 -1.73 -11.86 22.88
N ARG A 75 -2.25 -12.50 21.83
CA ARG A 75 -3.69 -12.88 21.72
C ARG A 75 -3.86 -14.19 20.95
N GLU A 76 -4.96 -14.88 21.24
CA GLU A 76 -5.33 -16.27 20.90
C GLU A 76 -4.73 -16.88 19.62
N VAL A 77 -4.27 -18.13 19.76
CA VAL A 77 -3.87 -18.99 18.64
C VAL A 77 -5.11 -19.54 17.94
N MET A 78 -5.70 -18.77 17.03
CA MET A 78 -6.73 -19.29 16.12
C MET A 78 -6.07 -19.95 14.91
N ALA A 79 -5.75 -21.23 15.03
CA ALA A 79 -5.53 -22.06 13.85
C ALA A 79 -6.90 -22.26 13.17
N TYR A 80 -7.16 -21.56 12.07
CA TYR A 80 -8.35 -21.86 11.26
C TYR A 80 -8.17 -23.23 10.58
N GLN A 81 -8.65 -24.27 11.25
CA GLN A 81 -9.01 -25.53 10.62
C GLN A 81 -10.51 -25.41 10.34
N LEU A 82 -10.89 -25.16 9.07
CA LEU A 82 -12.29 -25.27 8.65
C LEU A 82 -12.66 -26.77 8.65
N GLU A 83 -13.01 -27.29 9.82
CA GLU A 83 -13.72 -28.55 9.96
C GLU A 83 -15.13 -28.23 10.47
N THR A 84 -16.11 -28.42 9.59
CA THR A 84 -17.51 -28.56 9.99
C THR A 84 -17.63 -29.87 10.73
N ASN A 85 -18.03 -29.85 12.00
CA ASN A 85 -18.87 -30.89 12.60
C ASN A 85 -19.67 -30.24 13.74
N ASP A 86 -20.98 -30.27 13.55
CA ASP A 86 -21.97 -30.18 14.60
C ASP A 86 -21.71 -31.33 15.57
N ASP A 87 -21.60 -31.04 16.86
CA ASP A 87 -22.04 -31.93 17.93
C ASP A 87 -22.25 -31.05 19.17
N ASP A 88 -23.53 -30.88 19.50
CA ASP A 88 -24.03 -30.35 20.76
C ASP A 88 -23.53 -31.23 21.91
N ASP A 89 -23.01 -30.63 22.99
CA ASP A 89 -23.20 -31.12 24.35
C ASP A 89 -22.94 -29.99 25.34
N ASP A 90 -23.98 -29.67 26.12
CA ASP A 90 -24.00 -28.76 27.26
C ASP A 90 -23.06 -29.25 28.37
N ASP A 91 -22.44 -28.32 29.11
CA ASP A 91 -22.42 -28.35 30.58
C ASP A 91 -21.90 -27.00 31.13
N ASP A 92 -22.73 -26.40 31.98
CA ASP A 92 -22.43 -25.23 32.82
C ASP A 92 -21.32 -25.56 33.83
N ASP A 93 -20.40 -24.63 34.08
CA ASP A 93 -19.91 -24.32 35.43
C ASP A 93 -19.20 -22.96 35.43
N ASP A 94 -19.74 -22.07 36.29
CA ASP A 94 -19.18 -20.77 36.67
C ASP A 94 -17.84 -20.96 37.40
N ASP A 95 -16.79 -20.24 36.99
CA ASP A 95 -15.74 -19.77 37.90
C ASP A 95 -15.07 -18.51 37.31
N ASP A 96 -15.37 -17.37 37.94
CA ASP A 96 -14.68 -16.08 37.78
C ASP A 96 -13.25 -16.20 38.33
N ASP A 97 -12.25 -16.36 37.46
CA ASP A 97 -10.85 -16.08 37.78
C ASP A 97 -10.20 -15.31 36.60
N ASP A 98 -9.97 -14.02 36.84
CA ASP A 98 -9.11 -13.11 36.06
C ASP A 98 -7.64 -13.57 36.16
N ASP A 99 -7.32 -14.70 35.54
CA ASP A 99 -5.95 -15.18 35.40
C ASP A 99 -5.48 -14.88 33.96
N ASP A 100 -4.51 -13.97 33.87
CA ASP A 100 -3.74 -13.66 32.68
C ASP A 100 -3.07 -14.98 32.21
N MET A 101 -3.76 -15.72 31.33
CA MET A 101 -3.40 -17.08 30.93
C MET A 101 -2.05 -17.10 30.21
N VAL A 102 -0.99 -17.29 30.97
CA VAL A 102 0.33 -17.68 30.43
C VAL A 102 0.19 -19.09 29.85
N LEU A 103 -0.05 -19.18 28.54
CA LEU A 103 -0.07 -20.45 27.80
C LEU A 103 1.18 -21.27 28.13
N SER A 104 1.00 -22.59 28.34
CA SER A 104 2.13 -23.47 28.66
C SER A 104 3.19 -23.42 27.53
N SER A 105 4.47 -23.26 27.88
CA SER A 105 5.57 -22.98 26.93
C SER A 105 5.75 -23.94 25.73
N ALA A 106 5.03 -25.06 25.69
CA ALA A 106 5.07 -26.01 24.57
C ALA A 106 4.21 -25.57 23.38
N GLN A 107 3.11 -24.82 23.59
CA GLN A 107 2.19 -24.42 22.51
C GLN A 107 2.74 -23.31 21.60
N ASN A 108 3.73 -22.54 22.08
CA ASN A 108 4.38 -21.46 21.32
C ASN A 108 5.61 -21.90 20.51
N ARG A 109 5.90 -23.21 20.45
CA ARG A 109 7.05 -23.77 19.74
C ARG A 109 6.64 -24.42 18.43
N LEU A 110 7.27 -23.99 17.35
CA LEU A 110 7.03 -24.51 16.01
C LEU A 110 8.36 -24.81 15.31
N LEU A 111 8.41 -25.97 14.65
CA LEU A 111 9.44 -26.31 13.68
C LEU A 111 8.81 -26.48 12.31
N VAL A 112 9.23 -25.67 11.35
CA VAL A 112 8.95 -25.88 9.93
C VAL A 112 10.10 -26.68 9.35
N LYS A 113 9.84 -27.91 8.92
CA LYS A 113 10.87 -28.90 8.62
C LYS A 113 10.90 -29.26 7.13
N ASN A 114 12.07 -29.60 6.61
CA ASN A 114 12.32 -30.10 5.25
C ASN A 114 11.96 -29.11 4.13
N GLY A 115 11.98 -27.80 4.41
CA GLY A 115 11.61 -26.76 3.46
C GLY A 115 12.78 -26.28 2.60
N LYS A 116 12.44 -25.54 1.54
CA LYS A 116 13.36 -24.62 0.85
C LYS A 116 13.15 -23.22 1.39
N ILE A 117 14.05 -22.74 2.21
CA ILE A 117 14.01 -21.41 2.80
C ILE A 117 14.47 -20.42 1.74
N VAL A 118 13.65 -19.43 1.45
CA VAL A 118 13.86 -18.46 0.38
C VAL A 118 13.85 -17.06 0.98
N ASN A 119 14.96 -16.36 0.79
CA ASN A 119 15.11 -14.94 1.07
C ASN A 119 15.42 -14.20 -0.23
N GLU A 120 15.48 -12.87 -0.16
CA GLU A 120 15.83 -12.01 -1.28
C GLU A 120 17.24 -12.26 -1.81
N ASP A 121 18.14 -12.80 -0.98
CA ASP A 121 19.55 -13.06 -1.30
C ASP A 121 19.82 -14.49 -1.80
N GLY A 122 18.88 -15.43 -1.60
CA GLY A 122 19.05 -16.79 -2.09
C GLY A 122 18.12 -17.84 -1.50
N ILE A 123 18.42 -19.10 -1.83
CA ILE A 123 17.63 -20.27 -1.44
C ILE A 123 18.52 -21.31 -0.78
N ILE A 124 18.11 -21.83 0.38
CA ILE A 124 18.77 -22.93 1.08
C ILE A 124 17.76 -24.02 1.47
N ASP A 125 18.17 -25.29 1.50
CA ASP A 125 17.33 -26.31 2.16
C ASP A 125 17.62 -26.31 3.65
N GLY A 126 16.57 -26.29 4.47
CA GLY A 126 16.70 -26.29 5.91
C GLY A 126 15.35 -26.30 6.63
N ASP A 127 15.45 -26.17 7.94
CA ASP A 127 14.36 -26.07 8.87
C ASP A 127 14.38 -24.67 9.52
N VAL A 128 13.22 -24.21 9.98
CA VAL A 128 13.04 -22.96 10.72
C VAL A 128 12.40 -23.28 12.06
N TYR A 129 13.09 -22.97 13.15
CA TYR A 129 12.57 -23.12 14.51
C TYR A 129 12.13 -21.76 15.06
N ILE A 130 10.89 -21.72 15.53
CA ILE A 130 10.19 -20.54 16.04
C ILE A 130 9.74 -20.83 17.48
N GLU A 131 9.97 -19.86 18.36
CA GLU A 131 9.53 -19.91 19.75
C GLU A 131 9.12 -18.50 20.19
N ASP A 132 7.94 -18.39 20.79
CA ASP A 132 7.35 -17.14 21.27
C ASP A 132 7.28 -16.06 20.17
N GLY A 133 6.82 -16.44 18.98
CA GLY A 133 6.70 -15.54 17.81
C GLY A 133 8.01 -15.17 17.13
N ILE A 134 9.16 -15.65 17.61
CA ILE A 134 10.47 -15.27 17.10
C ILE A 134 11.21 -16.48 16.54
N ILE A 135 11.80 -16.31 15.35
CA ILE A 135 12.73 -17.31 14.80
C ILE A 135 13.98 -17.36 15.67
N LYS A 136 14.23 -18.54 16.25
CA LYS A 136 15.41 -18.79 17.09
C LYS A 136 16.55 -19.41 16.31
N GLN A 137 16.26 -20.28 15.34
CA GLN A 137 17.27 -20.99 14.56
C GLN A 137 16.79 -21.24 13.13
N VAL A 138 17.72 -21.19 12.19
CA VAL A 138 17.54 -21.51 10.77
C VAL A 138 18.69 -22.40 10.32
N GLY A 139 18.39 -23.51 9.64
CA GLY A 139 19.43 -24.39 9.11
C GLY A 139 19.03 -25.86 9.13
N ARG A 140 20.01 -26.75 8.94
CA ARG A 140 19.78 -28.20 8.92
C ARG A 140 20.11 -28.82 10.28
N ASN A 141 19.42 -29.91 10.62
CA ASN A 141 19.68 -30.71 11.83
C ASN A 141 19.59 -29.88 13.12
N LEU A 142 18.57 -29.03 13.23
CA LEU A 142 18.37 -28.17 14.40
C LEU A 142 18.14 -29.01 15.66
N ILE A 143 18.77 -28.57 16.77
CA ILE A 143 18.50 -29.11 18.10
C ILE A 143 17.40 -28.25 18.71
N ILE A 144 16.23 -28.86 18.88
CA ILE A 144 15.03 -28.17 19.39
C ILE A 144 14.51 -28.82 20.67
N PRO A 145 13.85 -28.06 21.55
CA PRO A 145 13.17 -28.60 22.72
C PRO A 145 12.10 -29.63 22.35
N GLY A 146 11.84 -30.58 23.26
CA GLY A 146 10.69 -31.47 23.16
C GLY A 146 9.35 -30.71 23.24
N GLY A 147 8.27 -31.32 22.76
CA GLY A 147 6.94 -30.71 22.72
C GLY A 147 6.73 -29.69 21.61
N THR A 148 7.71 -29.50 20.72
CA THR A 148 7.61 -28.59 19.57
C THR A 148 6.65 -29.13 18.51
N ARG A 149 5.68 -28.32 18.09
CA ARG A 149 4.79 -28.62 16.96
C ARG A 149 5.61 -28.66 15.66
N ILE A 150 5.37 -29.63 14.79
CA ILE A 150 6.12 -29.78 13.53
C ILE A 150 5.18 -29.58 12.35
N ILE A 151 5.62 -28.79 11.37
CA ILE A 151 4.99 -28.65 10.05
C ILE A 151 5.97 -29.13 8.98
N ASP A 152 5.57 -30.13 8.19
CA ASP A 152 6.40 -30.67 7.11
C ASP A 152 6.24 -29.84 5.84
N ALA A 153 7.29 -29.11 5.48
CA ALA A 153 7.40 -28.27 4.29
C ALA A 153 8.12 -28.97 3.14
N ARG A 154 8.17 -30.31 3.12
CA ARG A 154 8.82 -31.06 2.04
C ARG A 154 8.25 -30.71 0.66
N GLY A 155 9.15 -30.28 -0.23
CA GLY A 155 8.76 -29.88 -1.58
C GLY A 155 8.02 -28.54 -1.63
N LYS A 156 8.03 -27.78 -0.54
CA LYS A 156 7.46 -26.44 -0.42
C LYS A 156 8.58 -25.42 -0.21
N TYR A 157 8.26 -24.16 -0.52
CA TYR A 157 9.07 -23.03 -0.13
C TYR A 157 8.64 -22.52 1.25
N VAL A 158 9.59 -21.97 2.00
CA VAL A 158 9.39 -21.25 3.25
C VAL A 158 9.91 -19.85 3.01
N ILE A 159 8.98 -18.92 2.82
CA ILE A 159 9.26 -17.51 2.50
C ILE A 159 8.87 -16.61 3.68
N PRO A 160 9.40 -15.39 3.78
CA PRO A 160 8.80 -14.34 4.61
C PRO A 160 7.32 -14.16 4.25
N GLY A 161 6.55 -13.70 5.23
CA GLY A 161 5.17 -13.32 4.99
C GLY A 161 5.11 -12.09 4.07
N GLY A 162 4.10 -12.00 3.23
CA GLY A 162 3.91 -10.81 2.39
C GLY A 162 3.69 -9.57 3.25
N ILE A 163 4.24 -8.44 2.82
CA ILE A 163 3.91 -7.11 3.38
C ILE A 163 3.16 -6.37 2.29
N ASP A 164 1.90 -6.00 2.56
CA ASP A 164 1.11 -5.14 1.68
C ASP A 164 1.18 -3.70 2.19
N PRO A 165 1.97 -2.83 1.54
CA PRO A 165 2.16 -1.45 2.01
C PRO A 165 1.03 -0.52 1.57
N HIS A 166 -0.07 -1.03 0.99
CA HIS A 166 -1.11 -0.17 0.44
C HIS A 166 -2.53 -0.72 0.57
N THR A 167 -3.06 -0.74 1.79
CA THR A 167 -4.46 -1.10 2.06
C THR A 167 -5.34 0.12 2.36
N HIS A 168 -6.65 -0.04 2.21
CA HIS A 168 -7.67 0.95 2.58
C HIS A 168 -8.88 0.24 3.22
N PHE A 169 -8.67 -0.37 4.39
CA PHE A 169 -9.72 -1.10 5.10
C PHE A 169 -10.67 -0.16 5.84
N GLN A 170 -11.97 -0.43 5.73
CA GLN A 170 -13.03 0.37 6.35
C GLN A 170 -12.97 1.88 5.98
N LEU A 171 -12.33 2.23 4.86
CA LEU A 171 -12.17 3.61 4.42
C LEU A 171 -13.53 4.19 3.96
N GLU A 172 -13.92 5.31 4.55
CA GLU A 172 -15.03 6.15 4.08
C GLU A 172 -14.51 7.11 2.98
N LEU A 173 -14.91 6.89 1.72
CA LEU A 173 -14.52 7.72 0.58
C LEU A 173 -15.65 7.83 -0.45
N MET A 174 -15.84 9.02 -1.03
CA MET A 174 -16.89 9.30 -2.03
C MET A 174 -18.32 8.95 -1.58
N GLY A 175 -18.58 9.03 -0.26
CA GLY A 175 -19.91 8.81 0.32
C GLY A 175 -20.23 7.36 0.69
N GLU A 176 -19.29 6.45 0.47
CA GLU A 176 -19.42 5.02 0.78
C GLU A 176 -18.25 4.54 1.65
N THR A 177 -18.41 3.38 2.27
CA THR A 177 -17.36 2.74 3.07
C THR A 177 -16.90 1.46 2.39
N SER A 178 -15.59 1.22 2.35
CA SER A 178 -15.02 -0.04 1.89
C SER A 178 -15.62 -1.23 2.67
N VAL A 179 -16.00 -2.28 1.94
CA VAL A 179 -16.66 -3.47 2.51
C VAL A 179 -15.71 -4.36 3.33
N ASP A 180 -14.43 -4.40 2.96
CA ASP A 180 -13.42 -5.08 3.77
C ASP A 180 -13.01 -4.15 4.92
N ASP A 181 -13.40 -4.52 6.14
CA ASP A 181 -12.90 -3.89 7.36
C ASP A 181 -11.57 -4.51 7.80
N PHE A 182 -10.99 -4.02 8.89
CA PHE A 182 -9.71 -4.52 9.37
C PHE A 182 -9.73 -6.02 9.69
N TYR A 183 -10.87 -6.60 10.10
CA TYR A 183 -10.96 -8.03 10.40
C TYR A 183 -11.04 -8.87 9.12
N GLN A 184 -11.99 -8.56 8.22
CA GLN A 184 -12.14 -9.31 6.97
C GLN A 184 -10.92 -9.12 6.05
N GLY A 185 -10.41 -7.89 5.96
CA GLY A 185 -9.27 -7.53 5.13
C GLY A 185 -7.99 -8.24 5.57
N THR A 186 -7.66 -8.22 6.87
CA THR A 186 -6.47 -8.95 7.37
C THR A 186 -6.66 -10.46 7.31
N LYS A 187 -7.87 -10.98 7.52
CA LYS A 187 -8.16 -12.41 7.31
C LYS A 187 -7.93 -12.83 5.86
N ALA A 188 -8.32 -12.00 4.89
CA ALA A 188 -8.06 -12.23 3.47
C ALA A 188 -6.56 -12.14 3.15
N ALA A 189 -5.85 -11.14 3.71
CA ALA A 189 -4.41 -10.99 3.57
C ALA A 189 -3.69 -12.27 4.03
N LEU A 190 -4.03 -12.76 5.22
CA LEU A 190 -3.49 -13.98 5.79
C LEU A 190 -3.80 -15.20 4.93
N ALA A 191 -5.03 -15.37 4.45
CA ALA A 191 -5.39 -16.48 3.57
C ALA A 191 -4.56 -16.48 2.25
N GLY A 192 -4.18 -15.29 1.78
CA GLY A 192 -3.30 -15.08 0.62
C GLY A 192 -1.79 -15.16 0.92
N GLY A 193 -1.39 -15.27 2.19
CA GLY A 193 0.02 -15.28 2.62
C GLY A 193 0.62 -13.90 2.94
N THR A 194 -0.16 -12.82 2.92
CA THR A 194 0.27 -11.51 3.44
C THR A 194 0.06 -11.47 4.95
N THR A 195 1.08 -11.06 5.69
CA THR A 195 1.08 -11.09 7.17
C THR A 195 1.38 -9.77 7.83
N MET A 196 1.60 -8.73 7.03
CA MET A 196 1.59 -7.36 7.50
C MET A 196 0.89 -6.47 6.48
N ILE A 197 0.08 -5.54 6.97
CA ILE A 197 -0.54 -4.49 6.15
C ILE A 197 -0.07 -3.11 6.60
N ILE A 198 -0.03 -2.15 5.68
CA ILE A 198 0.15 -0.74 6.00
C ILE A 198 -1.02 0.05 5.40
N ASP A 199 -1.89 0.55 6.28
CA ASP A 199 -3.12 1.24 5.89
C ASP A 199 -2.93 2.77 5.87
N PHE A 200 -3.82 3.50 5.20
CA PHE A 200 -3.73 4.96 5.10
C PHE A 200 -4.73 5.64 6.03
N VAL A 201 -4.21 6.35 7.02
CA VAL A 201 -4.98 7.35 7.77
C VAL A 201 -5.29 8.51 6.85
N ILE A 202 -6.58 8.75 6.59
CA ILE A 202 -7.05 9.89 5.79
C ILE A 202 -7.88 10.83 6.67
N PRO A 203 -7.33 12.00 7.07
CA PRO A 203 -8.07 12.98 7.86
C PRO A 203 -9.29 13.51 7.12
N LYS A 204 -10.40 13.69 7.84
CA LYS A 204 -11.56 14.44 7.38
C LYS A 204 -11.19 15.92 7.21
N LYS A 205 -11.93 16.66 6.39
CA LYS A 205 -11.67 18.08 6.16
C LYS A 205 -11.70 18.86 7.48
N GLY A 206 -10.55 19.40 7.87
CA GLY A 206 -10.37 20.18 9.11
C GLY A 206 -10.06 19.36 10.37
N GLU A 207 -10.00 18.03 10.28
CA GLU A 207 -9.57 17.13 11.37
C GLU A 207 -8.05 17.24 11.59
N SER A 208 -7.60 17.09 12.84
CA SER A 208 -6.17 16.95 13.16
C SER A 208 -5.61 15.63 12.61
N LEU A 209 -4.32 15.60 12.27
CA LEU A 209 -3.65 14.35 11.91
C LEU A 209 -3.63 13.35 13.06
N LEU A 210 -3.49 13.83 14.30
CA LEU A 210 -3.44 12.99 15.51
C LEU A 210 -4.82 12.40 15.82
N GLU A 211 -5.88 13.19 15.69
CA GLU A 211 -7.26 12.72 15.85
C GLU A 211 -7.61 11.65 14.80
N ALA A 212 -7.24 11.89 13.54
CA ALA A 212 -7.42 10.90 12.48
C ALA A 212 -6.62 9.62 12.76
N TYR A 213 -5.36 9.74 13.17
CA TYR A 213 -4.51 8.59 13.50
C TYR A 213 -5.10 7.73 14.62
N GLU A 214 -5.54 8.36 15.71
CA GLU A 214 -6.13 7.66 16.85
C GLU A 214 -7.44 6.97 16.47
N ARG A 215 -8.27 7.63 15.65
CA ARG A 215 -9.48 7.01 15.10
C ARG A 215 -9.17 5.76 14.27
N TRP A 216 -8.12 5.77 13.45
CA TRP A 216 -7.70 4.60 12.69
C TRP A 216 -7.20 3.47 13.59
N ARG A 217 -6.38 3.80 14.61
CA ARG A 217 -5.91 2.82 15.58
C ARG A 217 -7.05 2.13 16.30
N GLN A 218 -8.04 2.88 16.77
CA GLN A 218 -9.22 2.32 17.45
C GLN A 218 -10.04 1.40 16.53
N MET A 219 -10.15 1.71 15.23
CA MET A 219 -10.82 0.83 14.28
C MET A 219 -10.04 -0.47 14.03
N ALA A 220 -8.71 -0.45 14.13
CA ALA A 220 -7.84 -1.58 13.82
C ALA A 220 -7.56 -2.49 15.04
N GLU A 221 -7.26 -1.93 16.21
CA GLU A 221 -6.66 -2.62 17.37
C GLU A 221 -7.44 -3.84 17.87
N GLU A 222 -8.77 -3.83 17.75
CA GLU A 222 -9.63 -4.95 18.17
C GLU A 222 -9.96 -5.93 17.03
N LYS A 223 -9.63 -5.59 15.78
CA LYS A 223 -10.10 -6.30 14.59
C LYS A 223 -9.00 -6.99 13.81
N VAL A 224 -7.78 -6.45 13.81
CA VAL A 224 -6.71 -6.97 12.97
C VAL A 224 -6.40 -8.42 13.35
N CYS A 225 -6.44 -9.29 12.34
CA CYS A 225 -5.90 -10.63 12.42
C CYS A 225 -4.41 -10.63 12.14
N CYS A 226 -3.80 -9.49 11.72
CA CYS A 226 -2.37 -9.36 11.54
C CYS A 226 -1.66 -8.08 11.93
N ASP A 227 -0.33 -8.17 12.03
CA ASP A 227 0.52 -7.03 12.32
C ASP A 227 0.23 -5.94 11.28
N TYR A 228 0.24 -4.69 11.74
CA TYR A 228 -0.07 -3.57 10.88
C TYR A 228 0.74 -2.34 11.24
N ALA A 229 0.85 -1.43 10.28
CA ALA A 229 1.32 -0.07 10.48
C ALA A 229 0.40 0.92 9.76
N LEU A 230 0.68 2.21 9.92
CA LEU A 230 -0.14 3.29 9.34
C LEU A 230 0.72 4.33 8.63
N HIS A 231 0.37 4.60 7.38
CA HIS A 231 0.72 5.83 6.67
C HIS A 231 -0.24 6.94 7.08
N VAL A 232 0.19 8.21 7.06
CA VAL A 232 -0.70 9.35 7.32
C VAL A 232 -0.79 10.28 6.11
N ALA A 233 -2.00 10.51 5.61
CA ALA A 233 -2.24 11.42 4.50
C ALA A 233 -2.18 12.88 4.93
N ILE A 234 -1.47 13.69 4.14
CA ILE A 234 -1.44 15.15 4.25
C ILE A 234 -2.35 15.73 3.16
N THR A 235 -3.55 16.15 3.58
CA THR A 235 -4.62 16.66 2.70
C THR A 235 -4.73 18.18 2.71
N SER A 236 -3.94 18.85 3.57
CA SER A 236 -3.76 20.31 3.61
C SER A 236 -2.43 20.64 4.27
N TRP A 237 -1.93 21.87 4.09
CA TRP A 237 -0.69 22.33 4.72
C TRP A 237 -0.90 23.52 5.65
N SER A 238 -0.26 23.47 6.82
CA SER A 238 -0.22 24.55 7.83
C SER A 238 0.89 24.28 8.84
N GLU A 239 1.26 25.27 9.67
CA GLU A 239 2.21 25.06 10.77
C GLU A 239 1.72 24.00 11.77
N LYS A 240 0.40 23.92 12.03
CA LYS A 240 -0.19 22.87 12.86
C LYS A 240 0.08 21.48 12.28
N VAL A 241 -0.15 21.29 10.97
CA VAL A 241 0.13 20.02 10.27
C VAL A 241 1.62 19.66 10.39
N LYS A 242 2.52 20.64 10.22
CA LYS A 242 3.96 20.44 10.36
C LYS A 242 4.37 19.98 11.77
N GLU A 243 3.76 20.54 12.81
CA GLU A 243 3.96 20.12 14.20
C GLU A 243 3.43 18.71 14.45
N GLU A 244 2.22 18.40 13.97
CA GLU A 244 1.59 17.09 14.13
C GLU A 244 2.36 15.98 13.40
N MET A 245 2.92 16.26 12.22
CA MET A 245 3.84 15.32 11.55
C MET A 245 5.03 14.96 12.44
N ALA A 246 5.61 15.94 13.15
CA ALA A 246 6.74 15.68 14.04
C ALA A 246 6.35 14.82 15.25
N LEU A 247 5.16 15.06 15.81
CA LEU A 247 4.61 14.24 16.91
C LEU A 247 4.34 12.80 16.44
N LEU A 248 3.73 12.62 15.26
CA LEU A 248 3.48 11.31 14.67
C LEU A 248 4.79 10.50 14.49
N CYS A 249 5.85 11.13 14.01
CA CYS A 249 7.16 10.47 13.90
C CYS A 249 7.78 10.12 15.25
N LYS A 250 7.74 11.06 16.19
CA LYS A 250 8.46 10.94 17.45
C LYS A 250 7.76 10.02 18.46
N GLU A 251 6.43 10.04 18.50
CA GLU A 251 5.64 9.46 19.58
C GLU A 251 4.77 8.29 19.10
N HIS A 252 4.46 8.21 17.81
CA HIS A 252 3.52 7.23 17.26
C HIS A 252 4.14 6.25 16.25
N GLY A 253 5.45 6.35 15.97
CA GLY A 253 6.15 5.41 15.09
C GLY A 253 5.85 5.56 13.59
N VAL A 254 5.15 6.63 13.18
CA VAL A 254 4.84 6.90 11.77
C VAL A 254 6.07 7.49 11.08
N ASN A 255 6.55 6.89 10.01
CA ASN A 255 7.69 7.40 9.24
C ASN A 255 7.37 7.63 7.76
N SER A 256 6.09 7.73 7.41
CA SER A 256 5.63 7.77 6.02
C SER A 256 4.36 8.61 5.88
N PHE A 257 4.40 9.58 4.95
CA PHE A 257 3.31 10.53 4.74
C PHE A 257 2.85 10.55 3.28
N LYS A 258 1.54 10.54 3.04
CA LYS A 258 0.94 10.48 1.69
C LYS A 258 0.40 11.83 1.25
N VAL A 259 0.79 12.29 0.07
CA VAL A 259 0.21 13.46 -0.59
C VAL A 259 -0.52 13.05 -1.87
N PHE A 260 -1.48 13.88 -2.30
CA PHE A 260 -2.25 13.66 -3.52
C PHE A 260 -2.06 14.83 -4.48
N MET A 261 -1.77 14.53 -5.75
CA MET A 261 -1.75 15.51 -6.85
C MET A 261 -3.06 15.52 -7.64
N ALA A 262 -3.96 14.58 -7.33
CA ALA A 262 -5.31 14.44 -7.87
C ALA A 262 -6.37 14.68 -6.78
N TYR A 263 -7.64 14.41 -7.10
CA TYR A 263 -8.79 14.69 -6.23
C TYR A 263 -8.91 16.18 -5.88
N LYS A 264 -8.96 17.02 -6.94
CA LYS A 264 -9.14 18.47 -6.82
C LYS A 264 -10.32 18.80 -5.91
N ASP A 265 -10.15 19.82 -5.08
CA ASP A 265 -11.10 20.30 -4.05
C ASP A 265 -11.41 19.31 -2.90
N MET A 266 -10.77 18.13 -2.88
CA MET A 266 -10.92 17.12 -1.83
C MET A 266 -9.59 16.80 -1.12
N LEU A 267 -8.60 16.24 -1.83
CA LEU A 267 -7.32 15.79 -1.24
C LEU A 267 -6.09 16.45 -1.90
N MET A 268 -6.27 17.10 -3.06
CA MET A 268 -5.19 17.65 -3.87
C MET A 268 -4.39 18.73 -3.15
N LEU A 269 -3.07 18.58 -3.10
CA LEU A 269 -2.13 19.65 -2.74
C LEU A 269 -1.57 20.34 -4.00
N ARG A 270 -1.17 21.61 -3.83
CA ARG A 270 -0.42 22.36 -4.85
C ARG A 270 1.07 22.13 -4.67
N ASP A 271 1.86 22.34 -5.73
CA ASP A 271 3.31 22.10 -5.73
C ASP A 271 4.04 22.80 -4.57
N GLY A 272 3.62 24.02 -4.22
CA GLY A 272 4.19 24.76 -3.08
C GLY A 272 4.00 24.04 -1.74
N ASP A 273 2.82 23.47 -1.50
CA ASP A 273 2.53 22.71 -0.28
C ASP A 273 3.25 21.36 -0.30
N ILE A 274 3.29 20.68 -1.45
CA ILE A 274 4.03 19.42 -1.62
C ILE A 274 5.51 19.61 -1.31
N TYR A 275 6.12 20.70 -1.78
CA TYR A 275 7.51 21.04 -1.46
C TYR A 275 7.73 21.19 0.04
N GLN A 276 6.82 21.87 0.76
CA GLN A 276 6.91 22.01 2.22
C GLN A 276 6.75 20.67 2.94
N VAL A 277 5.85 19.81 2.48
CA VAL A 277 5.69 18.44 3.03
C VAL A 277 6.97 17.63 2.82
N PHE A 278 7.58 17.68 1.64
CA PHE A 278 8.81 16.95 1.34
C PHE A 278 9.99 17.46 2.16
N ASP A 279 10.13 18.78 2.34
CA ASP A 279 11.13 19.39 3.21
C ASP A 279 10.97 18.90 4.66
N LYS A 280 9.72 18.84 5.15
CA LYS A 280 9.44 18.32 6.48
C LYS A 280 9.71 16.82 6.60
N CYS A 281 9.36 16.02 5.59
CA CYS A 281 9.68 14.58 5.57
C CYS A 281 11.20 14.36 5.66
N ARG A 282 11.99 15.15 4.92
CA ARG A 282 13.45 15.13 4.98
C ARG A 282 13.98 15.45 6.38
N GLU A 283 13.45 16.49 7.03
CA GLU A 283 13.83 16.87 8.40
C GLU A 283 13.56 15.74 9.41
N LEU A 284 12.44 15.04 9.25
CA LEU A 284 11.98 13.98 10.15
C LEU A 284 12.61 12.60 9.87
N GLY A 285 13.28 12.43 8.73
CA GLY A 285 13.71 11.11 8.25
C GLY A 285 12.54 10.22 7.82
N ALA A 286 11.42 10.83 7.41
CA ALA A 286 10.23 10.15 6.91
C ALA A 286 10.24 10.05 5.37
N ILE A 287 9.54 9.04 4.82
CA ILE A 287 9.34 8.87 3.38
C ILE A 287 8.06 9.57 2.92
N ALA A 288 8.15 10.31 1.82
CA ALA A 288 6.99 10.92 1.18
C ALA A 288 6.42 9.96 0.11
N LEU A 289 5.15 9.62 0.24
CA LEU A 289 4.37 8.86 -0.72
C LEU A 289 3.51 9.81 -1.54
N VAL A 290 3.34 9.56 -2.84
CA VAL A 290 2.60 10.45 -3.74
C VAL A 290 1.54 9.64 -4.48
N HIS A 291 0.32 10.16 -4.57
CA HIS A 291 -0.64 9.74 -5.60
C HIS A 291 -0.52 10.74 -6.75
N ALA A 292 0.11 10.30 -7.83
CA ALA A 292 0.69 11.16 -8.86
C ALA A 292 -0.12 11.11 -10.15
N GLU A 293 -1.28 11.75 -10.16
CA GLU A 293 -2.00 12.10 -11.39
C GLU A 293 -2.26 13.61 -11.40
N ASN A 294 -2.31 14.25 -12.57
CA ASN A 294 -2.61 15.67 -12.66
C ASN A 294 -4.11 15.96 -12.44
N GLY A 295 -4.47 16.36 -11.22
CA GLY A 295 -5.87 16.62 -10.82
C GLY A 295 -6.59 17.72 -11.60
N ASP A 296 -5.86 18.76 -12.04
CA ASP A 296 -6.44 19.84 -12.84
C ASP A 296 -6.83 19.34 -14.24
N ILE A 297 -6.02 18.47 -14.84
CA ILE A 297 -6.33 17.84 -16.13
C ILE A 297 -7.51 16.88 -15.97
N ILE A 298 -7.51 16.00 -14.96
CA ILE A 298 -8.60 15.02 -14.74
C ILE A 298 -9.96 15.70 -14.68
N VAL A 299 -10.09 16.77 -13.90
CA VAL A 299 -11.36 17.49 -13.71
C VAL A 299 -11.67 18.43 -14.89
N GLU A 300 -10.64 18.90 -15.60
CA GLU A 300 -10.67 20.04 -16.51
C GLU A 300 -11.41 21.25 -15.95
N ASP A 301 -10.78 21.86 -14.95
CA ASP A 301 -11.15 23.20 -14.57
C ASP A 301 -10.08 24.17 -15.07
N ILE A 302 -10.13 24.49 -16.36
CA ILE A 302 -9.35 25.58 -16.98
C ILE A 302 -10.05 26.92 -16.66
N SER A 303 -10.46 27.11 -15.41
CA SER A 303 -11.03 28.37 -14.91
C SER A 303 -9.95 29.46 -14.80
N ASN A 304 -8.66 29.09 -14.86
CA ASN A 304 -7.59 29.99 -15.27
C ASN A 304 -7.43 30.02 -16.79
N LYS A 305 -8.48 30.46 -17.51
CA LYS A 305 -8.21 31.32 -18.66
C LYS A 305 -7.60 32.56 -18.05
N THR A 306 -6.27 32.67 -18.11
CA THR A 306 -5.58 33.92 -17.82
C THR A 306 -6.38 35.05 -18.46
N HIS A 307 -6.89 35.97 -17.65
CA HIS A 307 -7.10 37.34 -18.09
C HIS A 307 -5.72 37.85 -18.49
N TYR A 308 -5.30 37.54 -19.72
CA TYR A 308 -4.31 38.37 -20.38
C TYR A 308 -5.07 39.65 -20.73
N GLU A 309 -5.04 40.62 -19.81
CA GLU A 309 -5.36 41.98 -20.19
C GLU A 309 -4.30 42.40 -21.22
N PRO A 310 -4.67 42.76 -22.46
CA PRO A 310 -3.71 43.28 -23.40
C PRO A 310 -3.10 44.53 -22.78
N HIS A 311 -1.78 44.53 -22.62
CA HIS A 311 -1.01 45.69 -22.21
C HIS A 311 -1.39 46.86 -23.13
N PRO A 312 -1.87 48.00 -22.61
CA PRO A 312 -2.00 49.20 -23.41
C PRO A 312 -0.59 49.72 -23.63
N ASN A 313 -0.03 49.43 -24.80
CA ASN A 313 1.02 50.18 -25.52
C ASN A 313 1.84 49.23 -26.40
N ALA A 314 1.33 48.98 -27.60
CA ALA A 314 2.17 48.77 -28.78
C ALA A 314 1.45 49.44 -29.95
N ASP A 315 1.93 50.63 -30.30
CA ASP A 315 1.53 51.36 -31.50
C ASP A 315 1.88 50.54 -32.74
N GLU A 316 0.92 49.86 -33.38
CA GLU A 316 0.99 49.51 -34.80
C GLU A 316 -0.40 49.65 -35.45
N PRO A 317 -0.48 50.21 -36.68
CA PRO A 317 -1.74 50.65 -37.28
C PRO A 317 -2.55 49.46 -37.81
N ALA A 318 -3.87 49.59 -37.66
CA ALA A 318 -4.87 48.69 -38.20
C ALA A 318 -4.83 48.66 -39.74
N GLU A 319 -4.68 47.48 -40.31
CA GLU A 319 -5.14 47.19 -41.66
C GLU A 319 -6.40 46.31 -41.59
N ASP A 320 -7.41 46.80 -42.30
CA ASP A 320 -8.70 46.20 -42.58
C ASP A 320 -8.63 44.70 -42.87
N ASN A 321 -9.45 43.92 -42.18
CA ASN A 321 -10.14 42.78 -42.79
C ASN A 321 -11.47 42.52 -42.07
N ALA A 322 -12.44 43.38 -42.40
CA ALA A 322 -13.85 43.08 -42.24
C ALA A 322 -14.27 42.01 -43.26
N ALA A 323 -14.25 40.73 -42.88
CA ALA A 323 -15.09 39.69 -43.47
C ALA A 323 -15.07 38.42 -42.61
N MET A 324 -16.24 37.78 -42.49
CA MET A 324 -16.46 36.43 -41.93
C MET A 324 -16.71 36.38 -40.41
N ASN A 325 -17.77 37.05 -39.96
CA ASN A 325 -18.45 36.68 -38.72
C ASN A 325 -19.92 36.42 -39.05
N GLU A 326 -20.23 35.20 -39.49
CA GLU A 326 -21.59 34.62 -39.55
C GLU A 326 -21.52 33.20 -40.15
N ASP A 327 -20.89 32.26 -39.46
CA ASP A 327 -21.32 30.84 -39.50
C ASP A 327 -20.44 29.97 -38.61
N ARG A 328 -21.03 29.47 -37.52
CA ARG A 328 -20.78 28.14 -36.93
C ARG A 328 -21.65 27.95 -35.68
N ARG A 329 -22.97 28.10 -35.90
CA ARG A 329 -23.97 27.33 -35.14
C ARG A 329 -24.24 26.05 -35.92
N THR A 330 -23.31 25.11 -35.89
CA THR A 330 -23.59 23.71 -36.23
C THR A 330 -22.62 22.85 -35.45
N ALA A 331 -23.17 22.02 -34.57
CA ALA A 331 -22.47 20.90 -33.97
C ALA A 331 -21.74 20.10 -35.08
N SER A 332 -20.41 20.05 -35.01
CA SER A 332 -19.66 18.94 -35.59
C SER A 332 -19.29 18.03 -34.43
N VAL A 333 -19.78 16.79 -34.52
CA VAL A 333 -19.32 15.64 -33.78
C VAL A 333 -17.79 15.61 -33.85
N ASP A 334 -17.12 16.07 -32.81
CA ASP A 334 -15.67 16.00 -32.73
C ASP A 334 -15.32 14.54 -32.47
N ASN A 335 -14.81 13.92 -33.54
CA ASN A 335 -14.24 12.60 -33.59
C ASN A 335 -13.34 12.41 -32.35
N THR A 336 -13.61 11.39 -31.54
CA THR A 336 -12.89 11.07 -30.29
C THR A 336 -11.41 10.74 -30.50
N ASN A 337 -10.95 10.78 -31.75
CA ASN A 337 -9.63 10.38 -32.18
C ASN A 337 -8.82 11.61 -32.63
N ASP A 338 -7.54 11.65 -32.28
CA ASP A 338 -6.58 12.57 -32.86
C ASP A 338 -6.37 12.30 -34.37
N VAL A 339 -5.54 13.11 -35.03
CA VAL A 339 -5.22 12.99 -36.46
C VAL A 339 -4.57 11.64 -36.84
N ASN A 340 -4.17 10.83 -35.85
CA ASN A 340 -3.57 9.51 -36.02
C ASN A 340 -4.52 8.36 -35.61
N GLY A 341 -5.76 8.65 -35.18
CA GLY A 341 -6.72 7.63 -34.76
C GLY A 341 -6.67 7.26 -33.27
N ASN A 342 -5.87 7.95 -32.45
CA ASN A 342 -5.74 7.66 -31.02
C ASN A 342 -6.78 8.42 -30.19
N ALA A 343 -7.33 7.78 -29.15
CA ALA A 343 -8.28 8.43 -28.25
C ALA A 343 -7.68 9.74 -27.69
N LYS A 344 -8.32 10.86 -27.98
CA LYS A 344 -7.94 12.17 -27.45
C LYS A 344 -8.17 12.15 -25.93
N CYS A 345 -7.30 12.76 -25.12
CA CYS A 345 -7.58 12.99 -23.70
C CYS A 345 -8.86 13.83 -23.59
N VAL A 346 -9.98 13.21 -23.20
CA VAL A 346 -11.25 13.89 -22.97
C VAL A 346 -11.50 13.83 -21.47
N ASN A 347 -11.47 14.99 -20.81
CA ASN A 347 -11.45 15.04 -19.36
C ASN A 347 -12.85 14.77 -18.76
N ALA A 348 -12.95 14.50 -17.45
CA ALA A 348 -14.18 13.96 -16.84
C ALA A 348 -15.45 14.78 -17.12
N LYS A 349 -15.37 16.12 -17.01
CA LYS A 349 -16.52 17.00 -17.32
C LYS A 349 -16.93 16.94 -18.79
N LYS A 350 -15.98 16.82 -19.72
CA LYS A 350 -16.26 16.73 -21.16
C LYS A 350 -16.86 15.38 -21.53
N LEU A 351 -16.35 14.29 -20.95
CA LEU A 351 -16.90 12.96 -21.19
C LEU A 351 -18.37 12.90 -20.76
N LEU A 352 -18.67 13.37 -19.56
CA LEU A 352 -20.06 13.48 -19.08
C LEU A 352 -20.92 14.35 -20.00
N ALA A 353 -20.41 15.54 -20.42
CA ALA A 353 -21.13 16.43 -21.34
C ALA A 353 -21.35 15.81 -22.73
N SER A 354 -20.47 14.89 -23.16
CA SER A 354 -20.61 14.13 -24.40
C SER A 354 -21.51 12.88 -24.29
N GLY A 355 -22.08 12.64 -23.10
CA GLY A 355 -22.96 11.49 -22.84
C GLY A 355 -22.23 10.20 -22.46
N VAL A 356 -20.91 10.25 -22.25
CA VAL A 356 -20.14 9.11 -21.73
C VAL A 356 -20.29 9.06 -20.22
N THR A 357 -21.19 8.20 -19.74
CA THR A 357 -21.52 8.03 -18.32
C THR A 357 -21.23 6.64 -17.79
N GLY A 358 -20.81 5.70 -18.64
CA GLY A 358 -20.45 4.36 -18.20
C GLY A 358 -19.05 4.31 -17.58
N PRO A 359 -18.67 3.16 -16.98
CA PRO A 359 -17.36 2.98 -16.35
C PRO A 359 -16.18 3.21 -17.29
N GLU A 360 -16.36 3.07 -18.61
CA GLU A 360 -15.36 3.37 -19.63
C GLU A 360 -14.91 4.83 -19.63
N GLY A 361 -15.77 5.75 -19.16
CA GLY A 361 -15.41 7.15 -19.01
C GLY A 361 -14.31 7.38 -17.98
N HIS A 362 -14.17 6.50 -16.98
CA HIS A 362 -13.18 6.64 -15.91
C HIS A 362 -11.73 6.55 -16.41
N PRO A 363 -11.29 5.51 -17.14
CA PRO A 363 -9.95 5.48 -17.72
C PRO A 363 -9.77 6.51 -18.84
N LEU A 364 -10.82 6.80 -19.63
CA LEU A 364 -10.76 7.84 -20.67
C LEU A 364 -10.51 9.25 -20.11
N SER A 365 -10.98 9.53 -18.88
CA SER A 365 -10.77 10.82 -18.23
C SER A 365 -9.36 11.03 -17.67
N ARG A 366 -8.53 9.99 -17.65
CA ARG A 366 -7.21 9.94 -17.01
C ARG A 366 -6.23 9.08 -17.82
N PRO A 367 -5.91 9.44 -19.07
CA PRO A 367 -4.94 8.66 -19.83
C PRO A 367 -3.57 8.70 -19.16
N GLU A 368 -2.72 7.71 -19.45
CA GLU A 368 -1.44 7.46 -18.73
C GLU A 368 -0.48 8.67 -18.72
N GLU A 369 -0.58 9.59 -19.67
CA GLU A 369 0.23 10.82 -19.70
C GLU A 369 -0.06 11.75 -18.51
N VAL A 370 -1.29 11.71 -17.98
CA VAL A 370 -1.71 12.47 -16.79
C VAL A 370 -0.99 11.97 -15.53
N GLU A 371 -0.74 10.66 -15.46
CA GLU A 371 0.07 10.04 -14.40
C GLU A 371 1.55 10.35 -14.62
N ALA A 372 2.07 10.11 -15.83
CA ALA A 372 3.48 10.28 -16.15
C ALA A 372 3.99 11.72 -15.87
N GLU A 373 3.19 12.75 -16.21
CA GLU A 373 3.52 14.14 -15.91
C GLU A 373 3.64 14.39 -14.41
N ALA A 374 2.65 13.93 -13.63
CA ALA A 374 2.63 14.15 -12.19
C ALA A 374 3.73 13.38 -11.46
N VAL A 375 4.06 12.15 -11.90
CA VAL A 375 5.21 11.39 -11.41
C VAL A 375 6.50 12.18 -11.66
N TYR A 376 6.71 12.65 -12.90
CA TYR A 376 7.89 13.44 -13.23
C TYR A 376 7.99 14.71 -12.37
N ARG A 377 6.89 15.44 -12.22
CA ARG A 377 6.84 16.66 -11.40
C ARG A 377 7.12 16.38 -9.92
N ALA A 378 6.52 15.33 -9.34
CA ALA A 378 6.80 14.93 -7.96
C ALA A 378 8.27 14.59 -7.75
N CYS A 379 8.90 13.84 -8.67
CA CYS A 379 10.31 13.53 -8.61
C CYS A 379 11.20 14.78 -8.72
N VAL A 380 10.82 15.76 -9.55
CA VAL A 380 11.55 17.04 -9.67
C VAL A 380 11.47 17.83 -8.37
N ILE A 381 10.29 17.93 -7.75
CA ILE A 381 10.09 18.62 -6.46
C ILE A 381 10.91 17.92 -5.36
N ALA A 382 10.83 16.60 -5.25
CA ALA A 382 11.56 15.82 -4.24
C ALA A 382 13.10 15.93 -4.36
N LYS A 383 13.60 16.28 -5.54
CA LYS A 383 15.03 16.45 -5.80
C LYS A 383 15.57 17.83 -5.41
N GLN A 384 14.72 18.86 -5.35
CA GLN A 384 15.13 20.21 -4.91
C GLN A 384 15.36 20.23 -3.40
#